data_AF-A0A1Q8X7V4-F1
#
_entry.id   AF-A0A1Q8X7V4-F1
#
_cell.length_a   1.000
_cell.length_b   1.000
_cell.length_c   1.000
_cell.angle_alpha   90.00
_cell.angle_beta   90.00
_cell.angle_gamma   90.00
#
_symmetry.space_group_name_H-M   'P 1'
#
loop_
_entity.id
_entity.type
_entity.pdbx_description
1 polymer ?
#
loop_
_entity_poly.entity_id
_entity_poly.type
_entity_poly.pdbx_seq_one_letter_code
_entity_poly.pdbx_strand_id
1 'polypeptide(L)'
;DRKFFALRGEDSHDQIGVIDGLQSTFGRTYAAEPDVLIEQLARDEALHAADTLMLTIPSQLGVDFNLHILQAFAEHVAPALGWQPNTAGPVTGYSLEV
;
A
#
# COMPACT_ATOMS: atom_id res chain seq x y z
N ASP A 1 -18.07 -2.24 2.12
CA ASP A 1 -16.59 -2.41 2.06
C ASP A 1 -16.05 -3.44 3.05
N ARG A 2 -16.51 -3.46 4.31
CA ARG A 2 -16.15 -4.44 5.37
C ARG A 2 -16.00 -5.94 5.01
N LYS A 3 -16.72 -6.47 4.01
CA LYS A 3 -16.71 -7.92 3.69
C LYS A 3 -15.46 -8.39 2.93
N PHE A 4 -14.73 -7.51 2.25
CA PHE A 4 -13.53 -7.91 1.49
C PHE A 4 -12.24 -7.88 2.31
N PHE A 5 -12.15 -7.01 3.30
CA PHE A 5 -10.93 -6.84 4.12
C PHE A 5 -10.79 -7.91 5.22
N ALA A 6 -11.91 -8.48 5.70
CA ALA A 6 -11.90 -9.46 6.79
C ALA A 6 -11.29 -10.83 6.41
N LEU A 7 -11.13 -11.15 5.12
CA LEU A 7 -10.70 -12.48 4.66
C LEU A 7 -9.17 -12.64 4.51
N ARG A 8 -8.37 -11.59 4.70
CA ARG A 8 -6.89 -11.66 4.57
C ARG A 8 -6.11 -11.18 5.79
N GLY A 9 -6.77 -10.66 6.82
CA GLY A 9 -6.12 -10.04 7.98
C GLY A 9 -5.72 -10.99 9.11
N GLU A 10 -6.19 -12.25 9.13
CA GLU A 10 -5.97 -13.15 10.27
C GLU A 10 -4.65 -13.94 10.20
N ASP A 11 -4.03 -14.11 9.03
CA ASP A 11 -2.77 -14.84 8.86
C ASP A 11 -1.59 -13.88 8.63
N SER A 12 -1.28 -13.04 9.62
CA SER A 12 -0.19 -12.05 9.57
C SER A 12 1.20 -12.67 9.83
N HIS A 13 1.55 -13.75 9.12
CA HIS A 13 2.88 -14.33 9.16
C HIS A 13 3.73 -13.77 8.01
N ASP A 14 5.01 -13.48 8.30
CA ASP A 14 6.00 -13.18 7.26
C ASP A 14 6.01 -14.33 6.25
N GLN A 15 5.68 -14.05 5.00
CA GLN A 15 5.71 -15.05 3.94
C GLN A 15 7.04 -14.96 3.21
N ILE A 16 7.70 -16.11 3.02
CA ILE A 16 8.85 -16.19 2.12
C ILE A 16 8.33 -16.64 0.76
N GLY A 17 8.55 -15.84 -0.27
CA GLY A 17 8.25 -16.24 -1.65
C GLY A 17 9.35 -15.80 -2.61
N VAL A 18 9.19 -16.12 -3.89
CA VAL A 18 10.20 -15.84 -4.91
C VAL A 18 9.61 -14.86 -5.91
N ILE A 19 10.24 -13.69 -6.06
CA ILE A 19 9.94 -12.73 -7.14
C ILE A 19 11.19 -12.69 -8.04
N ASP A 20 11.01 -12.90 -9.34
CA ASP A 20 12.09 -12.86 -10.34
C ASP A 20 13.32 -13.74 -10.02
N GLY A 21 13.09 -14.88 -9.37
CA GLY A 21 14.15 -15.82 -8.98
C GLY A 21 14.92 -15.45 -7.71
N LEU A 22 14.58 -14.32 -7.07
CA LEU A 22 15.15 -13.89 -5.79
C LEU A 22 14.20 -14.22 -4.64
N GLN A 23 14.76 -14.73 -3.55
CA GLN A 23 14.02 -14.98 -2.31
C GLN A 23 13.65 -13.63 -1.68
N SER A 24 12.36 -13.32 -1.66
CA SER A 24 11.81 -12.10 -1.10
C SER A 24 11.00 -12.45 0.16
N THR A 25 11.35 -11.83 1.27
CA THR A 25 10.51 -11.83 2.48
C THR A 25 9.38 -10.85 2.26
N PHE A 26 8.18 -11.38 2.08
CA PHE A 26 6.95 -10.63 2.07
C PHE A 26 6.62 -10.26 3.52
N GLY A 27 6.64 -8.96 3.78
CA GLY A 27 6.21 -8.41 5.05
C GLY A 27 4.73 -8.64 5.34
N ARG A 28 4.27 -8.10 6.46
CA ARG A 28 2.90 -8.22 6.93
C ARG A 28 1.91 -7.75 5.88
N THR A 29 0.85 -8.55 5.68
CA THR A 29 -0.28 -8.15 4.85
C THR A 29 -1.20 -7.25 5.67
N TYR A 30 -1.43 -6.03 5.21
CA TYR A 30 -2.35 -5.08 5.83
C TYR A 30 -3.64 -4.96 4.99
N ALA A 31 -4.77 -5.35 5.58
CA ALA A 31 -6.08 -5.29 4.93
C ALA A 31 -7.15 -4.92 5.97
N ALA A 32 -7.50 -3.64 6.04
CA ALA A 32 -8.46 -3.12 7.01
C ALA A 32 -9.13 -1.84 6.48
N GLU A 33 -10.13 -1.35 7.21
CA GLU A 33 -10.69 -0.01 7.01
C GLU A 33 -9.61 1.07 7.25
N PRO A 34 -9.74 2.28 6.63
CA PRO A 34 -8.67 3.29 6.63
C PRO A 34 -8.10 3.64 8.00
N ASP A 35 -8.94 3.86 9.01
CA ASP A 35 -8.49 4.24 10.36
C ASP A 35 -7.64 3.15 11.02
N VAL A 36 -8.05 1.89 10.86
CA VAL A 36 -7.32 0.73 11.41
C VAL A 36 -6.01 0.54 10.65
N LEU A 37 -6.04 0.71 9.32
CA LEU A 37 -4.86 0.63 8.48
C LEU A 37 -3.82 1.70 8.86
N ILE A 38 -4.25 2.94 9.10
CA ILE A 38 -3.39 4.02 9.59
C ILE A 38 -2.73 3.62 10.91
N GLU A 39 -3.50 3.08 11.86
CA GLU A 39 -3.00 2.65 13.17
C GLU A 39 -1.95 1.53 13.07
N GLN A 40 -2.13 0.63 12.11
CA GLN A 40 -1.22 -0.49 11.85
C GLN A 40 0.07 0.00 11.18
N LEU A 41 -0.06 0.80 10.11
CA LEU A 41 1.08 1.34 9.36
C LEU A 41 1.90 2.32 10.20
N ALA A 42 1.26 3.15 11.02
CA ALA A 42 1.94 4.10 11.90
C ALA A 42 2.81 3.42 12.97
N ARG A 43 2.58 2.13 13.25
CA ARG A 43 3.38 1.33 14.19
C ARG A 43 4.44 0.46 13.51
N ASP A 44 4.50 0.46 12.17
CA ASP A 44 5.45 -0.37 11.44
C ASP A 44 6.78 0.37 11.28
N GLU A 45 7.79 -0.05 12.04
CA GLU A 45 9.15 0.52 11.95
C GLU A 45 9.78 0.36 10.56
N ALA A 46 9.47 -0.71 9.83
CA ALA A 46 9.99 -0.90 8.48
C ALA A 46 9.41 0.11 7.49
N LEU A 47 8.15 0.52 7.69
CA LEU A 47 7.51 1.55 6.88
C LEU A 47 8.10 2.94 7.16
N HIS A 48 8.41 3.25 8.42
CA HIS A 48 9.08 4.51 8.78
C HIS A 48 10.52 4.61 8.26
N ALA A 49 11.21 3.47 8.12
CA ALA A 49 12.57 3.42 7.60
C ALA A 49 12.65 3.39 6.07
N ALA A 50 11.52 3.22 5.36
CA ALA A 50 11.50 3.07 3.92
C ALA A 50 11.33 4.41 3.19
N ASP A 51 12.13 4.63 2.15
CA ASP A 51 11.99 5.79 1.25
C ASP A 51 10.87 5.62 0.22
N THR A 52 10.38 4.38 0.02
CA THR A 52 9.42 4.04 -1.02
C THR A 52 8.47 2.95 -0.55
N LEU A 53 7.18 3.12 -0.84
CA LEU A 53 6.14 2.12 -0.63
C LEU A 53 5.61 1.62 -1.99
N MET A 54 5.54 0.30 -2.16
CA MET A 54 4.89 -0.34 -3.31
C MET A 54 3.51 -0.88 -2.88
N LEU A 55 2.46 -0.48 -3.60
CA LEU A 55 1.10 -0.96 -3.39
C LEU A 55 0.73 -2.00 -4.45
N THR A 56 0.48 -3.24 -4.02
CA THR A 56 0.03 -4.32 -4.92
C THR A 56 -1.48 -4.45 -4.87
N ILE A 57 -2.16 -4.03 -5.94
CA ILE A 57 -3.62 -4.09 -6.04
C ILE A 57 -4.02 -5.26 -6.94
N PRO A 58 -4.83 -6.22 -6.47
CA PRO A 58 -5.28 -7.35 -7.28
C PRO A 58 -6.15 -6.89 -8.46
N SER A 59 -5.69 -7.13 -9.69
CA SER A 59 -6.38 -6.69 -10.91
C SER A 59 -7.72 -7.37 -11.15
N GLN A 60 -8.00 -8.49 -10.47
CA GLN A 60 -9.22 -9.28 -10.64
C GLN A 60 -10.50 -8.56 -10.20
N LEU A 61 -10.38 -7.45 -9.47
CA LEU A 61 -11.51 -6.68 -8.94
C LEU A 61 -12.04 -5.62 -9.90
N GLY A 62 -11.38 -5.43 -11.05
CA GLY A 62 -11.77 -4.45 -12.07
C GLY A 62 -11.24 -3.04 -11.80
N VAL A 63 -11.30 -2.20 -12.84
CA VAL A 63 -10.69 -0.86 -12.84
C VAL A 63 -11.32 0.06 -11.80
N ASP A 64 -12.65 0.13 -11.75
CA ASP A 64 -13.37 1.06 -10.86
C ASP A 64 -13.07 0.77 -9.39
N PHE A 65 -12.99 -0.51 -9.02
CA PHE A 65 -12.66 -0.91 -7.66
C PHE A 65 -11.21 -0.60 -7.30
N ASN A 66 -10.28 -0.84 -8.24
CA ASN A 66 -8.86 -0.53 -8.02
C ASN A 66 -8.64 0.98 -7.90
N LEU A 67 -9.36 1.79 -8.70
CA LEU A 67 -9.36 3.23 -8.57
C LEU A 67 -9.89 3.68 -7.21
N HIS A 68 -10.96 3.07 -6.74
CA HIS A 68 -11.51 3.36 -5.41
C HIS A 68 -10.51 3.07 -4.29
N ILE A 69 -9.78 1.95 -4.35
CA ILE A 69 -8.71 1.65 -3.38
C ILE A 69 -7.63 2.73 -3.41
N LEU A 70 -7.13 3.10 -4.59
CA LEU A 70 -6.10 4.12 -4.73
C LEU A 70 -6.56 5.47 -4.19
N GLN A 71 -7.81 5.84 -4.48
CA GLN A 71 -8.40 7.09 -4.02
C GLN A 71 -8.55 7.09 -2.49
N ALA A 72 -9.11 6.03 -1.90
CA ALA A 72 -9.24 5.91 -0.44
C ALA A 72 -7.87 5.97 0.26
N PHE A 73 -6.84 5.33 -0.32
CA PHE A 73 -5.49 5.39 0.21
C PHE A 73 -4.92 6.82 0.16
N ALA A 74 -5.03 7.48 -1.00
CA ALA A 74 -4.49 8.82 -1.21
C ALA A 74 -5.21 9.90 -0.39
N GLU A 75 -6.52 9.77 -0.16
CA GLU A 75 -7.33 10.76 0.55
C GLU A 75 -7.32 10.56 2.08
N HIS A 76 -7.19 9.32 2.56
CA HIS A 76 -7.32 9.03 4.00
C HIS A 76 -6.02 8.53 4.64
N VAL A 77 -5.31 7.60 4.01
CA VAL A 77 -4.18 6.89 4.64
C VAL A 77 -2.88 7.69 4.51
N ALA A 78 -2.49 8.04 3.29
CA ALA A 78 -1.23 8.74 3.03
C ALA A 78 -1.10 10.08 3.79
N PRO A 79 -2.14 10.95 3.83
CA PRO A 79 -2.04 12.21 4.57
C PRO A 79 -1.93 12.01 6.08
N ALA A 80 -2.60 10.99 6.64
CA ALA A 80 -2.53 10.68 8.07
C ALA A 80 -1.15 10.17 8.50
N LEU A 81 -0.38 9.59 7.57
CA LEU A 81 1.02 9.22 7.75
C LEU A 81 1.99 10.39 7.45
N GLY A 82 1.47 11.58 7.13
CA GLY A 82 2.25 12.79 6.87
C GLY A 82 2.76 12.91 5.42
N TRP A 83 2.31 12.05 4.51
CA TRP A 83 2.72 12.11 3.10
C TRP A 83 1.93 13.17 2.34
N GLN A 84 2.64 13.92 1.51
CA GLN A 84 2.04 14.97 0.70
C GLN A 84 1.67 14.45 -0.69
N PRO A 85 0.51 14.87 -1.25
CA PRO A 85 0.16 14.55 -2.62
C PRO A 85 1.21 15.07 -3.60
N ASN A 86 1.48 14.31 -4.66
CA ASN A 86 2.37 14.77 -5.73
C ASN A 86 1.82 16.00 -6.49
N THR A 87 0.53 16.32 -6.34
CA THR A 87 -0.11 17.53 -6.87
C THR A 87 0.18 18.78 -6.03
N ALA A 88 0.75 18.63 -4.83
CA ALA A 88 1.04 19.73 -3.90
C ALA A 88 2.50 20.21 -3.94
N GLY A 89 3.37 19.62 -4.76
CA GLY A 89 4.80 19.92 -4.83
C GLY A 89 5.45 19.51 -6.16
N PRO A 90 6.79 19.70 -6.33
CA PRO A 90 7.44 19.39 -7.60
C PRO A 90 7.43 17.88 -7.86
N VAL A 91 6.78 17.48 -8.96
CA VAL A 91 6.81 16.11 -9.48
C VAL A 91 8.19 15.87 -10.09
N THR A 92 9.10 15.22 -9.35
CA THR A 92 10.36 14.72 -9.92
C THR A 92 10.09 13.40 -10.64
N GLY A 93 10.32 13.36 -11.95
CA GLY A 93 10.24 12.16 -12.77
C GLY A 93 11.41 12.11 -13.75
N TYR A 94 11.73 10.92 -14.26
CA TYR A 94 12.73 10.77 -15.31
C TYR A 94 12.14 11.19 -16.65
N SER A 95 12.86 12.00 -17.43
CA SER A 95 12.52 12.20 -18.84
C SER A 95 12.59 10.85 -19.55
N LEU A 96 11.49 10.46 -20.20
CA LEU A 96 11.51 9.38 -21.17
C LEU A 96 12.07 9.99 -22.46
N GLU A 97 13.34 9.74 -22.74
CA GLU A 97 13.87 10.00 -24.08
C GLU A 97 13.25 8.98 -25.04
N VAL A 98 12.53 9.48 -26.04
CA VAL A 98 11.90 8.72 -27.14
C VAL A 98 12.80 8.80 -28.36
#